data_AF-A0A923U2R4-F1
#
_entry.id   AF-A0A923U2R4-F1
#
_cell.length_a   1.000
_cell.length_b   1.000
_cell.length_c   1.000
_cell.angle_alpha   90.00
_cell.angle_beta   90.00
_cell.angle_gamma   90.00
#
_symmetry.space_group_name_H-M   'P 1'
#
loop_
_entity.id
_entity.type
_entity.pdbx_description
1 polymer ?
#
loop_
_entity_poly.entity_id
_entity_poly.type
_entity_poly.pdbx_seq_one_letter_code
_entity_poly.pdbx_strand_id
1 'polypeptide(L)'
;MKNIRVILCALLNLVIISKISAQNANFHIYLCFGQSNMEGQGPIETQDQTVDNRFQIMQAVNCTGQPQNTWRTAKPPLARCNTKLGPSDYFGREMVKNLPTNIKVGIVLVAVAGCKIELFDKTNYASYAAGQVQWMKDIIAQYGGNPYGRLVELAKLAQKDGVIKGILFHQGESNVGDGTWATKVNKVYNNLLTDLNLTASKVPFLAGEVVQGGAAAGANTMIDNLPKTIPTAYVISSSGLGAQSDNLHFTSASYRTLGQRYAQKMLILLPATVTSIEEENKDLATSVYPNPSLTDFTINEPGQFNYTLSNSEGQVLYEGNGNNSVVLGNTLTEGIYFLKINKYQGSKV
;
A
#
# COMPACT_ATOMS: atom_id res chain seq x y z
N MET A 1 57.49 43.60 23.99
CA MET A 1 56.09 43.42 23.53
C MET A 1 55.84 41.92 23.42
N LYS A 2 54.91 41.38 24.21
CA LYS A 2 54.60 39.93 24.25
C LYS A 2 53.74 39.57 23.04
N ASN A 3 54.21 38.66 22.20
CA ASN A 3 53.46 38.14 21.05
C ASN A 3 52.32 37.23 21.55
N ILE A 4 51.10 37.75 21.54
CA ILE A 4 49.88 36.98 21.80
C ILE A 4 49.57 36.18 20.53
N ARG A 5 49.70 34.85 20.60
CA ARG A 5 49.19 33.93 19.58
C ARG A 5 47.71 33.67 19.88
N VAL A 6 46.82 34.25 19.08
CA VAL A 6 45.39 33.93 19.11
C VAL A 6 45.21 32.57 18.42
N ILE A 7 44.85 31.55 19.20
CA ILE A 7 44.44 30.24 18.67
C ILE A 7 42.97 30.37 18.28
N LEU A 8 42.71 30.32 16.97
CA LEU A 8 41.36 30.28 16.41
C LEU A 8 40.79 28.87 16.61
N CYS A 9 40.00 28.66 17.67
CA CYS A 9 39.22 27.44 17.82
C CYS A 9 38.09 27.43 16.79
N ALA A 10 38.30 26.73 15.67
CA ALA A 10 37.23 26.38 14.75
C ALA A 10 36.32 25.34 15.42
N LEU A 11 35.20 25.81 15.98
CA LEU A 11 34.09 24.96 16.42
C LEU A 11 33.48 24.29 15.17
N LEU A 12 33.94 23.08 14.89
CA LEU A 12 33.34 22.20 13.89
C LEU A 12 31.96 21.80 14.42
N ASN A 13 30.90 22.48 13.98
CA ASN A 13 29.53 22.02 14.18
C ASN A 13 29.35 20.72 13.41
N LEU A 14 29.60 19.60 14.09
CA LEU A 14 29.31 18.26 13.59
C LEU A 14 27.78 18.14 13.53
N VAL A 15 27.20 18.47 12.39
CA VAL A 15 25.80 18.13 12.09
C VAL A 15 25.75 16.61 12.00
N ILE A 16 25.39 15.97 13.10
CA ILE A 16 25.04 14.55 13.11
C ILE A 16 23.75 14.43 12.32
N ILE A 17 23.88 14.14 11.02
CA ILE A 17 22.76 13.69 10.21
C ILE A 17 22.44 12.30 10.74
N SER A 18 21.53 12.24 11.72
CA SER A 18 20.91 10.99 12.14
C SER A 18 20.24 10.39 10.91
N LYS A 19 20.92 9.43 10.27
CA LYS A 19 20.26 8.54 9.32
C LYS A 19 19.14 7.88 10.10
N ILE A 20 17.90 8.30 9.87
CA ILE A 20 16.71 7.59 10.34
C ILE A 20 16.72 6.27 9.58
N SER A 21 17.38 5.27 10.17
CA SER A 21 17.21 3.89 9.77
C SER A 21 15.85 3.46 10.32
N ALA A 22 15.01 2.85 9.49
CA ALA A 22 13.85 2.14 9.98
C ALA A 22 14.31 1.14 11.05
N GLN A 23 13.72 1.19 12.23
CA GLN A 23 14.18 0.35 13.35
C GLN A 23 13.74 -1.11 13.17
N ASN A 24 12.61 -1.38 12.50
CA ASN A 24 12.16 -2.72 12.20
C ASN A 24 11.84 -2.90 10.70
N ALA A 25 12.70 -3.62 9.99
CA ALA A 25 12.49 -3.94 8.58
C ALA A 25 11.22 -4.78 8.33
N ASN A 26 10.78 -5.55 9.33
CA ASN A 26 9.60 -6.40 9.28
C ASN A 26 8.29 -5.66 9.61
N PHE A 27 8.34 -4.35 9.84
CA PHE A 27 7.14 -3.53 9.94
C PHE A 27 6.92 -2.72 8.66
N HIS A 28 6.06 -3.23 7.78
CA HIS A 28 5.76 -2.65 6.48
C HIS A 28 4.68 -1.58 6.62
N ILE A 29 5.02 -0.33 6.32
CA ILE A 29 4.12 0.82 6.46
C ILE A 29 3.63 1.29 5.10
N TYR A 30 2.34 1.64 5.01
CA TYR A 30 1.73 2.16 3.80
C TYR A 30 1.00 3.48 4.10
N LEU A 31 1.29 4.49 3.30
CA LEU A 31 0.60 5.78 3.40
C LEU A 31 -0.69 5.71 2.59
N CYS A 32 -1.81 6.15 3.14
CA CYS A 32 -3.10 6.16 2.50
C CYS A 32 -3.66 7.59 2.51
N PHE A 33 -4.03 8.13 1.36
CA PHE A 33 -4.65 9.46 1.31
C PHE A 33 -5.62 9.62 0.15
N GLY A 34 -6.53 10.60 0.27
CA GLY A 34 -7.53 10.86 -0.74
C GLY A 34 -8.79 11.50 -0.18
N GLN A 35 -9.94 11.19 -0.78
CA GLN A 35 -11.23 11.76 -0.43
C GLN A 35 -12.19 10.75 0.22
N SER A 36 -13.50 10.90 0.05
CA SER A 36 -14.54 10.14 0.76
C SER A 36 -14.44 8.61 0.56
N ASN A 37 -14.11 8.13 -0.64
CA ASN A 37 -13.91 6.70 -0.88
C ASN A 37 -12.62 6.16 -0.21
N MET A 38 -11.58 6.98 0.01
CA MET A 38 -10.43 6.60 0.86
C MET A 38 -10.76 6.67 2.35
N GLU A 39 -11.52 7.69 2.76
CA GLU A 39 -12.00 7.88 4.14
C GLU A 39 -12.91 6.71 4.58
N GLY A 40 -13.67 6.17 3.64
CA GLY A 40 -14.61 5.08 3.82
C GLY A 40 -16.03 5.57 4.03
N GLN A 41 -16.98 5.00 3.29
CA GLN A 41 -18.42 5.30 3.39
C GLN A 41 -19.30 4.04 3.54
N GLY A 42 -18.71 2.84 3.51
CA GLY A 42 -19.45 1.59 3.60
C GLY A 42 -19.86 1.30 5.05
N PRO A 43 -21.14 0.99 5.36
CA PRO A 43 -21.52 0.54 6.69
C PRO A 43 -20.60 -0.57 7.20
N ILE A 44 -20.10 -0.43 8.42
CA ILE A 44 -19.24 -1.43 9.06
C ILE A 44 -20.13 -2.57 9.54
N GLU A 45 -19.87 -3.78 9.08
CA GLU A 45 -20.62 -4.99 9.41
C GLU A 45 -19.86 -5.84 10.45
N THR A 46 -20.52 -6.86 11.00
CA THR A 46 -19.92 -7.78 11.99
C THR A 46 -18.63 -8.44 11.50
N GLN A 47 -18.58 -8.83 10.22
CA GLN A 47 -17.39 -9.43 9.60
C GLN A 47 -16.16 -8.49 9.60
N ASP A 48 -16.39 -7.18 9.67
CA ASP A 48 -15.33 -6.18 9.69
C ASP A 48 -14.77 -5.96 11.10
N GLN A 49 -15.31 -6.58 12.15
CA GLN A 49 -14.90 -6.32 13.53
C GLN A 49 -13.68 -7.13 13.99
N THR A 50 -13.38 -8.25 13.31
CA THR A 50 -12.26 -9.14 13.63
C THR A 50 -11.04 -8.80 12.78
N VAL A 51 -9.92 -8.49 13.42
CA VAL A 51 -8.68 -8.04 12.75
C VAL A 51 -7.45 -8.71 13.37
N ASP A 52 -6.56 -9.23 12.53
CA ASP A 52 -5.25 -9.76 12.92
C ASP A 52 -4.43 -8.65 13.62
N ASN A 53 -3.79 -8.98 14.75
CA ASN A 53 -3.02 -8.02 15.54
C ASN A 53 -1.76 -7.50 14.81
N ARG A 54 -1.32 -8.15 13.73
CA ARG A 54 -0.24 -7.66 12.86
C ARG A 54 -0.67 -6.48 12.00
N PHE A 55 -1.97 -6.28 11.79
CA PHE A 55 -2.49 -5.14 11.04
C PHE A 55 -2.79 -3.97 11.98
N GLN A 56 -1.99 -2.92 11.85
CA GLN A 56 -1.98 -1.73 12.72
C GLN A 56 -2.29 -0.46 11.93
N ILE A 57 -2.91 0.52 12.59
CA ILE A 57 -3.15 1.89 12.08
C ILE A 57 -2.52 2.88 13.06
N MET A 58 -1.79 3.87 12.54
CA MET A 58 -1.37 5.01 13.34
C MET A 58 -2.50 6.03 13.38
N GLN A 59 -3.01 6.30 14.58
CA GLN A 59 -4.19 7.11 14.80
C GLN A 59 -3.94 8.57 14.40
N ALA A 60 -4.59 9.03 13.33
CA ALA A 60 -4.34 10.34 12.75
C ALA A 60 -5.05 11.49 13.47
N VAL A 61 -6.13 11.22 14.21
CA VAL A 61 -6.90 12.21 14.97
C VAL A 61 -7.23 11.67 16.35
N ASN A 62 -7.39 12.54 17.33
CA ASN A 62 -7.70 12.10 18.69
C ASN A 62 -9.13 11.55 18.78
N CYS A 63 -9.28 10.29 19.18
CA CYS A 63 -10.56 9.65 19.42
C CYS A 63 -10.65 9.15 20.87
N THR A 64 -11.87 9.00 21.39
CA THR A 64 -12.08 8.49 22.75
C THR A 64 -11.42 7.12 22.93
N GLY A 65 -10.48 7.02 23.88
CA GLY A 65 -9.72 5.78 24.14
C GLY A 65 -8.70 5.41 23.07
N GLN A 66 -8.50 6.26 22.04
CA GLN A 66 -7.54 6.06 20.95
C GLN A 66 -6.83 7.40 20.70
N PRO A 67 -5.77 7.71 21.48
CA PRO A 67 -5.01 8.95 21.33
C PRO A 67 -4.38 9.04 19.95
N GLN A 68 -4.31 10.25 19.40
CA GLN A 68 -3.57 10.47 18.15
C GLN A 68 -2.08 10.15 18.31
N ASN A 69 -1.39 9.87 17.20
CA ASN A 69 0.03 9.52 17.14
C ASN A 69 0.37 8.17 17.81
N THR A 70 -0.62 7.30 18.02
CA THR A 70 -0.41 5.95 18.61
C THR A 70 -0.80 4.86 17.63
N TRP A 71 -0.10 3.72 17.68
CA TRP A 71 -0.48 2.50 16.96
C TRP A 71 -1.59 1.77 17.70
N ARG A 72 -2.55 1.23 16.94
CA ARG A 72 -3.56 0.29 17.43
C ARG A 72 -3.87 -0.74 16.37
N THR A 73 -4.45 -1.87 16.78
CA THR A 73 -5.06 -2.82 15.83
C THR A 73 -6.04 -2.07 14.94
N ALA A 74 -5.93 -2.30 13.62
CA ALA A 74 -6.68 -1.61 12.57
C ALA A 74 -8.12 -2.12 12.45
N LYS A 75 -8.85 -2.06 13.57
CA LYS A 75 -10.29 -2.25 13.63
C LYS A 75 -10.98 -0.98 13.09
N PRO A 76 -11.93 -1.10 12.14
CA PRO A 76 -12.65 0.05 11.62
C PRO A 76 -13.44 0.79 12.72
N PRO A 77 -13.65 2.11 12.57
CA PRO A 77 -13.22 2.95 11.45
C PRO A 77 -11.73 3.32 11.52
N LEU A 78 -11.10 3.56 10.35
CA LEU A 78 -9.66 3.81 10.26
C LEU A 78 -9.29 5.29 10.11
N ALA A 79 -10.02 6.06 9.29
CA ALA A 79 -9.61 7.43 8.95
C ALA A 79 -9.81 8.40 10.12
N ARG A 80 -11.01 8.42 10.70
CA ARG A 80 -11.42 9.26 11.85
C ARG A 80 -12.50 8.57 12.69
N CYS A 81 -12.77 9.11 13.88
CA CYS A 81 -13.61 8.47 14.91
C CYS A 81 -15.01 8.05 14.43
N ASN A 82 -15.61 8.83 13.53
CA ASN A 82 -16.99 8.65 13.07
C ASN A 82 -17.07 8.30 11.58
N THR A 83 -15.97 7.82 11.00
CA THR A 83 -15.93 7.39 9.58
C THR A 83 -16.39 5.93 9.45
N LYS A 84 -16.28 5.37 8.25
CA LYS A 84 -16.86 4.07 7.92
C LYS A 84 -15.82 3.15 7.28
N LEU A 85 -16.26 2.05 6.69
CA LEU A 85 -15.39 1.09 5.99
C LEU A 85 -14.88 1.70 4.67
N GLY A 86 -13.56 1.61 4.46
CA GLY A 86 -12.88 2.03 3.24
C GLY A 86 -11.97 0.93 2.68
N PRO A 87 -11.25 1.18 1.57
CA PRO A 87 -10.39 0.17 0.94
C PRO A 87 -9.18 -0.19 1.80
N SER A 88 -8.68 0.73 2.64
CA SER A 88 -7.55 0.47 3.53
C SER A 88 -7.81 -0.66 4.54
N ASP A 89 -9.07 -0.88 4.92
CA ASP A 89 -9.47 -1.94 5.85
C ASP A 89 -9.12 -3.33 5.32
N TYR A 90 -9.43 -3.58 4.05
CA TYR A 90 -9.21 -4.89 3.43
C TYR A 90 -7.88 -4.97 2.69
N PHE A 91 -7.28 -3.83 2.36
CA PHE A 91 -5.87 -3.80 1.98
C PHE A 91 -5.01 -4.44 3.05
N GLY A 92 -5.03 -3.92 4.28
CA GLY A 92 -4.13 -4.41 5.33
C GLY A 92 -4.40 -5.85 5.75
N ARG A 93 -5.67 -6.27 5.78
CA ARG A 93 -6.07 -7.67 6.03
C ARG A 93 -5.51 -8.62 4.99
N GLU A 94 -5.64 -8.27 3.70
CA GLU A 94 -5.14 -9.12 2.63
C GLU A 94 -3.60 -9.12 2.60
N MET A 95 -2.95 -7.99 2.94
CA MET A 95 -1.50 -7.96 3.11
C MET A 95 -1.03 -8.91 4.22
N VAL A 96 -1.58 -8.82 5.44
CA VAL A 96 -1.14 -9.70 6.55
C VAL A 96 -1.45 -11.17 6.28
N LYS A 97 -2.55 -11.47 5.60
CA LYS A 97 -2.92 -12.84 5.20
C LYS A 97 -1.87 -13.48 4.28
N ASN A 98 -1.22 -12.70 3.41
CA ASN A 98 -0.31 -13.21 2.39
C ASN A 98 1.17 -12.90 2.66
N LEU A 99 1.48 -12.16 3.74
CA LEU A 99 2.85 -11.89 4.17
C LEU A 99 3.28 -12.88 5.27
N PRO A 100 4.59 -13.19 5.38
CA PRO A 100 5.13 -14.02 6.45
C PRO A 100 4.66 -13.58 7.85
N THR A 101 4.54 -14.54 8.77
CA THR A 101 3.97 -14.32 10.11
C THR A 101 4.78 -13.35 10.96
N ASN A 102 6.08 -13.19 10.69
CA ASN A 102 6.96 -12.21 11.34
C ASN A 102 6.77 -10.77 10.80
N ILE A 103 6.03 -10.56 9.71
CA ILE A 103 5.78 -9.24 9.11
C ILE A 103 4.50 -8.62 9.69
N LYS A 104 4.65 -7.39 10.19
CA LYS A 104 3.54 -6.50 10.57
C LYS A 104 3.23 -5.54 9.44
N VAL A 105 1.96 -5.14 9.33
CA VAL A 105 1.49 -4.16 8.35
C VAL A 105 0.92 -2.96 9.09
N GLY A 106 1.49 -1.79 8.84
CA GLY A 106 1.06 -0.52 9.37
C GLY A 106 0.44 0.34 8.28
N ILE A 107 -0.64 1.04 8.59
CA ILE A 107 -1.17 2.09 7.71
C ILE A 107 -1.11 3.44 8.41
N VAL A 108 -0.87 4.48 7.62
CA VAL A 108 -1.02 5.89 8.01
C VAL A 108 -2.05 6.50 7.06
N LEU A 109 -3.20 6.90 7.58
CA LEU A 109 -4.35 7.28 6.74
C LEU A 109 -4.82 8.71 7.04
N VAL A 110 -4.83 9.57 6.01
CA VAL A 110 -5.41 10.91 6.07
C VAL A 110 -6.27 11.12 4.82
N ALA A 111 -7.58 11.25 5.01
CA ALA A 111 -8.52 11.45 3.92
C ALA A 111 -9.59 12.47 4.30
N VAL A 112 -10.06 13.25 3.33
CA VAL A 112 -11.05 14.31 3.55
C VAL A 112 -12.16 14.20 2.52
N ALA A 113 -13.39 13.88 2.98
CA ALA A 113 -14.53 13.77 2.09
C ALA A 113 -14.70 15.01 1.17
N GLY A 114 -14.99 14.76 -0.11
CA GLY A 114 -15.24 15.78 -1.13
C GLY A 114 -14.06 16.67 -1.52
N CYS A 115 -12.86 16.49 -0.94
CA CYS A 115 -11.73 17.34 -1.26
C CYS A 115 -11.23 17.13 -2.70
N LYS A 116 -10.74 18.21 -3.31
CA LYS A 116 -9.88 18.13 -4.48
C LYS A 116 -8.42 17.86 -4.06
N ILE A 117 -7.59 17.41 -5.00
CA ILE A 117 -6.16 17.17 -4.76
C ILE A 117 -5.41 18.39 -4.20
N GLU A 118 -5.88 19.61 -4.48
CA GLU A 118 -5.33 20.88 -3.99
C GLU A 118 -5.26 20.96 -2.46
N LEU A 119 -6.14 20.25 -1.74
CA LEU A 119 -6.07 20.19 -0.28
C LEU A 119 -4.78 19.54 0.22
N PHE A 120 -4.19 18.65 -0.58
CA PHE A 120 -2.92 18.00 -0.28
C PHE A 120 -1.71 18.73 -0.89
N ASP A 121 -1.90 19.88 -1.53
CA ASP A 121 -0.79 20.70 -2.01
C ASP A 121 -0.05 21.37 -0.85
N LYS A 122 1.28 21.21 -0.79
CA LYS A 122 2.12 21.72 0.29
C LYS A 122 2.06 23.24 0.49
N THR A 123 1.76 24.01 -0.55
CA THR A 123 1.76 25.48 -0.52
C THR A 123 0.34 26.04 -0.50
N ASN A 124 -0.56 25.47 -1.30
CA ASN A 124 -1.86 26.04 -1.59
C ASN A 124 -3.01 25.46 -0.74
N TYR A 125 -2.75 24.45 0.11
CA TYR A 125 -3.79 23.81 0.92
C TYR A 125 -4.63 24.81 1.73
N ALA A 126 -4.00 25.82 2.33
CA ALA A 126 -4.68 26.78 3.19
C ALA A 126 -5.65 27.68 2.41
N SER A 127 -5.23 28.15 1.23
CA SER A 127 -6.09 28.93 0.33
C SER A 127 -7.26 28.09 -0.18
N TYR A 128 -7.00 26.83 -0.57
CA TYR A 128 -8.06 25.89 -0.94
C TYR A 128 -9.05 25.67 0.21
N ALA A 129 -8.56 25.38 1.41
CA ALA A 129 -9.37 25.11 2.61
C ALA A 129 -10.25 26.31 3.02
N ALA A 130 -9.73 27.54 2.91
CA ALA A 130 -10.48 28.75 3.24
C ALA A 130 -11.74 28.92 2.37
N GLY A 131 -11.69 28.48 1.11
CA GLY A 131 -12.81 28.54 0.17
C GLY A 131 -13.84 27.41 0.31
N GLN A 132 -13.62 26.42 1.20
CA GLN A 132 -14.52 25.27 1.31
C GLN A 132 -15.73 25.53 2.21
N VAL A 133 -16.74 24.69 2.01
CA VAL A 133 -17.93 24.56 2.85
C VAL A 133 -17.59 24.12 4.27
N GLN A 134 -18.40 24.53 5.25
CA GLN A 134 -18.08 24.40 6.67
C GLN A 134 -17.83 22.95 7.10
N TRP A 135 -18.65 22.00 6.65
CA TRP A 135 -18.47 20.59 7.01
C TRP A 135 -17.10 20.04 6.58
N MET A 136 -16.53 20.53 5.47
CA MET A 136 -15.19 20.12 5.03
C MET A 136 -14.11 20.80 5.88
N LYS A 137 -14.30 22.08 6.22
CA LYS A 137 -13.41 22.80 7.15
C LYS A 137 -13.34 22.10 8.51
N ASP A 138 -14.46 21.57 8.99
CA ASP A 138 -14.51 20.83 10.26
C ASP A 138 -13.74 19.50 10.20
N ILE A 139 -13.71 18.83 9.05
CA ILE A 139 -12.86 17.65 8.81
C ILE A 139 -11.39 18.07 8.76
N ILE A 140 -11.07 19.11 8.01
CA ILE A 140 -9.72 19.65 7.86
C ILE A 140 -9.14 20.08 9.23
N ALA A 141 -9.96 20.69 10.09
CA ALA A 141 -9.59 21.10 11.44
C ALA A 141 -9.20 19.92 12.34
N GLN A 142 -9.82 18.74 12.18
CA GLN A 142 -9.43 17.53 12.92
C GLN A 142 -8.00 17.07 12.58
N TYR A 143 -7.51 17.39 11.39
CA TYR A 143 -6.12 17.16 10.98
C TYR A 143 -5.21 18.37 11.23
N GLY A 144 -5.61 19.30 12.10
CA GLY A 144 -4.84 20.49 12.44
C GLY A 144 -4.81 21.56 11.34
N GLY A 145 -5.76 21.54 10.40
CA GLY A 145 -5.85 22.52 9.33
C GLY A 145 -5.01 22.21 8.09
N ASN A 146 -4.13 21.20 8.16
CA ASN A 146 -3.21 20.83 7.07
C ASN A 146 -3.15 19.31 6.88
N PRO A 147 -4.05 18.71 6.08
CA PRO A 147 -4.06 17.26 5.85
C PRO A 147 -2.76 16.70 5.26
N TYR A 148 -2.11 17.40 4.33
CA TYR A 148 -0.79 17.00 3.82
C TYR A 148 0.27 16.99 4.93
N GLY A 149 0.35 18.08 5.69
CA GLY A 149 1.28 18.21 6.81
C GLY A 149 1.07 17.12 7.86
N ARG A 150 -0.20 16.79 8.15
CA ARG A 150 -0.56 15.72 9.08
C ARG A 150 -0.12 14.34 8.59
N LEU A 151 -0.30 14.05 7.29
CA LEU A 151 0.17 12.82 6.68
C LEU A 151 1.70 12.69 6.79
N VAL A 152 2.44 13.76 6.50
CA VAL A 152 3.90 13.80 6.61
C VAL A 152 4.38 13.64 8.06
N GLU A 153 3.72 14.28 9.03
CA GLU A 153 4.03 14.15 10.45
C GLU A 153 3.92 12.69 10.91
N LEU A 154 2.79 12.05 10.62
CA LEU A 154 2.55 10.65 10.98
C LEU A 154 3.48 9.70 10.24
N ALA A 155 3.76 9.95 8.97
CA ALA A 155 4.71 9.16 8.20
C ALA A 155 6.12 9.21 8.81
N LYS A 156 6.58 10.38 9.28
CA LYS A 156 7.87 10.54 9.98
C LYS A 156 7.88 9.83 11.34
N LEU A 157 6.77 9.81 12.06
CA LEU A 157 6.64 8.99 13.27
C LEU A 157 6.75 7.50 12.91
N ALA A 158 6.01 7.06 11.90
CA ALA A 158 5.98 5.67 11.47
C ALA A 158 7.36 5.19 10.95
N GLN A 159 8.15 6.05 10.30
CA GLN A 159 9.54 5.75 9.89
C GLN A 159 10.49 5.44 11.05
N LYS A 160 10.15 5.83 12.28
CA LYS A 160 10.92 5.44 13.48
C LYS A 160 10.68 3.97 13.83
N ASP A 161 9.51 3.44 13.49
CA ASP A 161 9.10 2.09 13.86
C ASP A 161 9.30 1.08 12.73
N GLY A 162 9.13 1.49 11.47
CA GLY A 162 9.15 0.59 10.32
C GLY A 162 9.57 1.23 9.00
N VAL A 163 9.33 0.52 7.89
CA VAL A 163 9.72 0.94 6.54
C VAL A 163 8.47 1.30 5.74
N ILE A 164 8.43 2.51 5.17
CA ILE A 164 7.39 2.86 4.19
C ILE A 164 7.64 2.08 2.90
N LYS A 165 6.71 1.20 2.54
CA LYS A 165 6.79 0.28 1.39
C LYS A 165 5.90 0.69 0.22
N GLY A 166 4.98 1.63 0.40
CA GLY A 166 4.13 2.09 -0.68
C GLY A 166 3.11 3.14 -0.26
N ILE A 167 2.39 3.65 -1.26
CA ILE A 167 1.39 4.71 -1.11
C ILE A 167 0.11 4.28 -1.81
N LEU A 168 -1.02 4.37 -1.11
CA LEU A 168 -2.37 4.17 -1.61
C LEU A 168 -3.04 5.53 -1.75
N PHE A 169 -3.59 5.78 -2.92
CA PHE A 169 -4.26 6.99 -3.28
C PHE A 169 -5.64 6.67 -3.85
N HIS A 170 -6.66 7.37 -3.38
CA HIS A 170 -8.02 7.21 -3.91
C HIS A 170 -8.74 8.56 -3.90
N GLN A 171 -8.67 9.24 -5.04
CA GLN A 171 -9.26 10.55 -5.27
C GLN A 171 -9.39 10.79 -6.75
N GLY A 172 -10.40 11.56 -7.13
CA GLY A 172 -10.56 12.06 -8.49
C GLY A 172 -11.95 12.63 -8.74
N GLU A 173 -12.94 12.23 -7.94
CA GLU A 173 -14.34 12.58 -8.14
C GLU A 173 -14.56 14.10 -8.10
N SER A 174 -13.86 14.81 -7.21
CA SER A 174 -13.96 16.28 -7.13
C SER A 174 -13.13 17.02 -8.19
N ASN A 175 -12.31 16.31 -8.97
CA ASN A 175 -11.45 16.87 -10.03
C ASN A 175 -11.84 16.37 -11.43
N VAL A 176 -13.03 15.77 -11.61
CA VAL A 176 -13.50 15.30 -12.93
C VAL A 176 -13.35 16.41 -13.98
N GLY A 177 -12.69 16.08 -15.09
CA GLY A 177 -12.47 17.00 -16.21
C GLY A 177 -11.29 17.97 -16.04
N ASP A 178 -10.59 17.97 -14.90
CA ASP A 178 -9.40 18.79 -14.71
C ASP A 178 -8.19 18.18 -15.42
N GLY A 179 -7.85 18.72 -16.61
CA GLY A 179 -6.69 18.29 -17.40
C GLY A 179 -5.33 18.49 -16.71
N THR A 180 -5.27 19.24 -15.60
CA THR A 180 -4.05 19.46 -14.80
C THR A 180 -3.95 18.53 -13.59
N TRP A 181 -4.97 17.70 -13.35
CA TRP A 181 -5.06 16.84 -12.17
C TRP A 181 -3.84 15.93 -11.99
N ALA A 182 -3.41 15.23 -13.04
CA ALA A 182 -2.26 14.32 -12.98
C ALA A 182 -0.96 15.05 -12.58
N THR A 183 -0.76 16.27 -13.08
CA THR A 183 0.38 17.12 -12.69
C THR A 183 0.31 17.54 -11.22
N LYS A 184 -0.88 17.87 -10.71
CA LYS A 184 -1.10 18.19 -9.30
C LYS A 184 -0.84 16.97 -8.41
N VAL A 185 -1.35 15.79 -8.77
CA VAL A 185 -1.06 14.53 -8.07
C VAL A 185 0.44 14.24 -8.07
N ASN A 186 1.11 14.40 -9.21
CA ASN A 186 2.56 14.21 -9.32
C ASN A 186 3.33 15.18 -8.41
N LYS A 187 2.90 16.43 -8.29
CA LYS A 187 3.49 17.40 -7.35
C LYS A 187 3.34 16.93 -5.90
N VAL A 188 2.15 16.49 -5.48
CA VAL A 188 1.92 15.96 -4.13
C VAL A 188 2.77 14.72 -3.87
N TYR A 189 2.83 13.78 -4.82
CA TYR A 189 3.65 12.58 -4.74
C TYR A 189 5.15 12.92 -4.58
N ASN A 190 5.71 13.80 -5.40
CA ASN A 190 7.11 14.21 -5.28
C ASN A 190 7.41 14.97 -3.99
N ASN A 191 6.46 15.75 -3.47
CA ASN A 191 6.60 16.36 -2.15
C ASN A 191 6.69 15.28 -1.06
N LEU A 192 5.84 14.23 -1.11
CA LEU A 192 5.93 13.11 -0.17
C LEU A 192 7.28 12.39 -0.26
N LEU A 193 7.76 12.10 -1.48
CA LEU A 193 9.07 11.49 -1.68
C LEU A 193 10.18 12.33 -1.05
N THR A 194 10.15 13.65 -1.29
CA THR A 194 11.15 14.59 -0.78
C THR A 194 11.09 14.73 0.74
N ASP A 195 9.91 14.99 1.29
CA ASP A 195 9.71 15.30 2.71
C ASP A 195 9.94 14.09 3.63
N LEU A 196 9.84 12.88 3.07
CA LEU A 196 10.02 11.61 3.76
C LEU A 196 11.30 10.87 3.33
N ASN A 197 12.12 11.48 2.46
CA ASN A 197 13.35 10.89 1.92
C ASN A 197 13.13 9.47 1.34
N LEU A 198 12.10 9.32 0.51
CA LEU A 198 11.73 8.07 -0.14
C LEU A 198 12.24 8.04 -1.59
N THR A 199 12.49 6.84 -2.10
CA THR A 199 12.88 6.61 -3.49
C THR A 199 11.72 6.01 -4.27
N ALA A 200 11.28 6.65 -5.35
CA ALA A 200 10.11 6.24 -6.14
C ALA A 200 10.09 4.74 -6.50
N SER A 201 11.24 4.16 -6.87
CA SER A 201 11.38 2.74 -7.22
C SER A 201 11.15 1.76 -6.06
N LYS A 202 11.18 2.24 -4.81
CA LYS A 202 10.95 1.45 -3.59
C LYS A 202 9.59 1.71 -2.94
N VAL A 203 8.84 2.70 -3.43
CA VAL A 203 7.52 3.07 -2.92
C VAL A 203 6.51 3.20 -4.06
N PRO A 204 5.96 2.06 -4.53
CA PRO A 204 4.91 2.07 -5.54
C PRO A 204 3.73 2.96 -5.15
N PHE A 205 3.18 3.67 -6.12
CA PHE A 205 2.03 4.56 -5.95
C PHE A 205 0.78 3.93 -6.55
N LEU A 206 -0.14 3.45 -5.73
CA LEU A 206 -1.34 2.75 -6.20
C LEU A 206 -2.52 3.73 -6.19
N ALA A 207 -3.12 3.98 -7.35
CA ALA A 207 -4.25 4.88 -7.52
C ALA A 207 -5.51 4.08 -7.91
N GLY A 208 -6.59 4.21 -7.16
CA GLY A 208 -7.82 3.45 -7.44
C GLY A 208 -8.74 4.19 -8.37
N GLU A 209 -9.33 3.47 -9.31
CA GLU A 209 -10.47 3.96 -10.08
C GLU A 209 -11.65 4.25 -9.16
N VAL A 210 -12.43 5.27 -9.52
CA VAL A 210 -13.72 5.57 -8.89
C VAL A 210 -14.80 4.65 -9.49
N VAL A 211 -16.02 4.69 -8.98
CA VAL A 211 -17.15 3.85 -9.45
C VAL A 211 -17.34 4.00 -10.98
N GLN A 212 -17.17 2.91 -11.76
CA GLN A 212 -17.18 2.94 -13.24
C GLN A 212 -18.53 3.32 -13.88
N GLY A 213 -19.64 3.26 -13.14
CA GLY A 213 -20.97 3.72 -13.57
C GLY A 213 -21.55 4.83 -12.69
N GLY A 214 -20.72 5.42 -11.83
CA GLY A 214 -21.16 6.43 -10.87
C GLY A 214 -21.20 7.84 -11.44
N ALA A 215 -21.67 8.79 -10.63
CA ALA A 215 -21.77 10.21 -10.98
C ALA A 215 -20.41 10.84 -11.37
N ALA A 216 -19.31 10.24 -10.93
CA ALA A 216 -17.95 10.70 -11.18
C ALA A 216 -17.15 9.77 -12.11
N ALA A 217 -17.78 8.82 -12.82
CA ALA A 217 -17.08 7.82 -13.65
C ALA A 217 -16.09 8.42 -14.67
N GLY A 218 -16.35 9.65 -15.15
CA GLY A 218 -15.44 10.39 -16.02
C GLY A 218 -14.04 10.66 -15.43
N ALA A 219 -13.88 10.57 -14.11
CA ALA A 219 -12.56 10.62 -13.46
C ALA A 219 -11.66 9.44 -13.85
N ASN A 220 -12.22 8.28 -14.22
CA ASN A 220 -11.40 7.11 -14.54
C ASN A 220 -10.51 7.36 -15.76
N THR A 221 -10.95 8.16 -16.75
CA THR A 221 -10.09 8.55 -17.87
C THR A 221 -8.81 9.28 -17.42
N MET A 222 -8.87 10.18 -16.43
CA MET A 222 -7.66 10.85 -15.92
C MET A 222 -6.85 9.94 -14.99
N ILE A 223 -7.50 9.06 -14.23
CA ILE A 223 -6.85 8.08 -13.34
C ILE A 223 -6.07 7.04 -14.18
N ASP A 224 -6.68 6.50 -15.23
CA ASP A 224 -6.07 5.53 -16.15
C ASP A 224 -4.84 6.10 -16.87
N ASN A 225 -4.83 7.41 -17.11
CA ASN A 225 -3.71 8.12 -17.72
C ASN A 225 -2.63 8.53 -16.72
N LEU A 226 -2.85 8.40 -15.40
CA LEU A 226 -1.89 8.81 -14.38
C LEU A 226 -0.49 8.18 -14.54
N PRO A 227 -0.35 6.89 -14.93
CA PRO A 227 0.96 6.28 -15.16
C PRO A 227 1.80 6.97 -16.25
N LYS A 228 1.18 7.73 -17.17
CA LYS A 228 1.90 8.53 -18.17
C LYS A 228 2.63 9.73 -17.54
N THR A 229 2.16 10.23 -16.41
CA THR A 229 2.78 11.34 -15.66
C THR A 229 3.64 10.83 -14.50
N ILE A 230 3.25 9.71 -13.87
CA ILE A 230 3.95 9.10 -12.75
C ILE A 230 4.26 7.63 -13.13
N PRO A 231 5.43 7.32 -13.70
CA PRO A 231 5.73 5.97 -14.19
C PRO A 231 5.72 4.86 -13.12
N THR A 232 5.88 5.22 -11.83
CA THR A 232 5.76 4.30 -10.69
C THR A 232 4.33 4.19 -10.15
N ALA A 233 3.35 4.80 -10.84
CA ALA A 233 1.94 4.69 -10.49
C ALA A 233 1.29 3.46 -11.14
N TYR A 234 0.41 2.82 -10.38
CA TYR A 234 -0.36 1.65 -10.81
C TYR A 234 -1.83 1.88 -10.53
N VAL A 235 -2.65 1.71 -11.56
CA VAL A 235 -4.10 1.88 -11.44
C VAL A 235 -4.72 0.59 -10.90
N ILE A 236 -5.57 0.73 -9.88
CA ILE A 236 -6.32 -0.36 -9.26
C ILE A 236 -7.74 -0.31 -9.76
N SER A 237 -8.13 -1.33 -10.53
CA SER A 237 -9.42 -1.28 -11.21
C SER A 237 -10.60 -1.42 -10.26
N SER A 238 -11.65 -0.65 -10.51
CA SER A 238 -12.96 -0.72 -9.85
C SER A 238 -14.00 -1.48 -10.67
N SER A 239 -13.58 -2.19 -11.73
CA SER A 239 -14.50 -2.94 -12.59
C SER A 239 -15.28 -4.00 -11.83
N GLY A 240 -16.59 -4.07 -12.09
CA GLY A 240 -17.54 -4.96 -11.43
C GLY A 240 -17.90 -4.58 -9.99
N LEU A 241 -17.39 -3.46 -9.46
CA LEU A 241 -17.70 -3.03 -8.10
C LEU A 241 -19.00 -2.22 -8.07
N GLY A 242 -19.93 -2.61 -7.20
CA GLY A 242 -21.20 -1.92 -6.98
C GLY A 242 -21.06 -0.60 -6.20
N ALA A 243 -21.96 0.33 -6.50
CA ALA A 243 -22.11 1.62 -5.82
C ALA A 243 -23.25 1.58 -4.79
N GLN A 244 -23.21 2.50 -3.83
CA GLN A 244 -24.36 2.82 -2.97
C GLN A 244 -25.43 3.58 -3.79
N SER A 245 -26.59 3.81 -3.18
CA SER A 245 -27.72 4.49 -3.81
C SER A 245 -27.43 5.94 -4.22
N ASP A 246 -26.37 6.56 -3.70
CA ASP A 246 -25.90 7.88 -4.12
C ASP A 246 -25.12 7.87 -5.44
N ASN A 247 -24.86 6.69 -6.02
CA ASN A 247 -24.07 6.47 -7.22
C ASN A 247 -22.66 7.09 -7.18
N LEU A 248 -22.11 7.35 -5.99
CA LEU A 248 -20.80 7.99 -5.83
C LEU A 248 -19.85 7.14 -4.98
N HIS A 249 -20.37 6.51 -3.93
CA HIS A 249 -19.56 5.74 -3.00
C HIS A 249 -19.70 4.25 -3.23
N PHE A 250 -18.64 3.49 -2.98
CA PHE A 250 -18.69 2.03 -3.04
C PHE A 250 -19.57 1.44 -1.94
N THR A 251 -20.21 0.29 -2.20
CA THR A 251 -20.82 -0.53 -1.13
C THR A 251 -19.73 -1.11 -0.22
N SER A 252 -20.10 -1.61 0.97
CA SER A 252 -19.15 -2.30 1.85
C SER A 252 -18.48 -3.48 1.15
N ALA A 253 -19.23 -4.32 0.43
CA ALA A 253 -18.66 -5.44 -0.35
C ALA A 253 -17.66 -4.97 -1.42
N SER A 254 -17.95 -3.86 -2.09
CA SER A 254 -17.05 -3.25 -3.06
C SER A 254 -15.78 -2.70 -2.42
N TYR A 255 -15.86 -2.05 -1.25
CA TYR A 255 -14.67 -1.60 -0.52
C TYR A 255 -13.76 -2.78 -0.11
N ARG A 256 -14.35 -3.88 0.34
CA ARG A 256 -13.60 -5.12 0.66
C ARG A 256 -12.81 -5.60 -0.55
N THR A 257 -13.51 -5.73 -1.68
CA THR A 257 -12.91 -6.21 -2.94
C THR A 257 -11.87 -5.23 -3.47
N LEU A 258 -12.14 -3.93 -3.42
CA LEU A 258 -11.20 -2.89 -3.85
C LEU A 258 -9.92 -2.93 -3.00
N GLY A 259 -10.06 -3.00 -1.68
CA GLY A 259 -8.93 -3.13 -0.76
C GLY A 259 -8.07 -4.36 -1.06
N GLN A 260 -8.69 -5.51 -1.33
CA GLN A 260 -7.99 -6.72 -1.76
C GLN A 260 -7.22 -6.53 -3.07
N ARG A 261 -7.80 -5.81 -4.05
CA ARG A 261 -7.11 -5.50 -5.32
C ARG A 261 -5.90 -4.59 -5.11
N TYR A 262 -6.00 -3.59 -4.23
CA TYR A 262 -4.83 -2.79 -3.82
C TYR A 262 -3.73 -3.69 -3.22
N ALA A 263 -4.10 -4.62 -2.34
CA ALA A 263 -3.14 -5.50 -1.68
C ALA A 263 -2.49 -6.47 -2.66
N GLN A 264 -3.27 -7.13 -3.52
CA GLN A 264 -2.77 -8.02 -4.56
C GLN A 264 -1.75 -7.32 -5.46
N LYS A 265 -2.05 -6.09 -5.90
CA LYS A 265 -1.10 -5.31 -6.70
C LYS A 265 0.14 -4.94 -5.89
N MET A 266 0.00 -4.55 -4.64
CA MET A 266 1.15 -4.24 -3.78
C MET A 266 2.03 -5.46 -3.55
N LEU A 267 1.46 -6.63 -3.26
CA LEU A 267 2.20 -7.89 -3.05
C LEU A 267 3.06 -8.27 -4.28
N ILE A 268 2.56 -8.02 -5.49
CA ILE A 268 3.31 -8.22 -6.74
C ILE A 268 4.49 -7.23 -6.85
N LEU A 269 4.31 -6.00 -6.37
CA LEU A 269 5.28 -4.91 -6.51
C LEU A 269 6.29 -4.82 -5.37
N LEU A 270 6.02 -5.46 -4.23
CA LEU A 270 7.00 -5.57 -3.17
C LEU A 270 8.22 -6.31 -3.77
N PRO A 271 9.43 -5.75 -3.61
CA PRO A 271 10.63 -6.48 -3.98
C PRO A 271 10.55 -7.84 -3.31
N ALA A 272 10.77 -8.92 -4.07
CA ALA A 272 10.89 -10.25 -3.52
C ALA A 272 11.96 -10.16 -2.43
N THR A 273 11.50 -10.05 -1.19
CA THR A 273 12.40 -10.12 -0.07
C THR A 273 12.57 -11.61 0.03
N VAL A 274 13.59 -12.14 -0.64
CA VAL A 274 14.23 -13.37 -0.17
C VAL A 274 14.84 -12.99 1.18
N THR A 275 13.97 -12.81 2.17
CA THR A 275 14.34 -13.06 3.54
C THR A 275 14.80 -14.49 3.49
N SER A 276 16.04 -14.74 3.89
CA SER A 276 16.49 -16.05 4.33
C SER A 276 15.30 -16.85 4.87
N ILE A 277 15.21 -18.10 4.45
CA ILE A 277 14.25 -19.09 4.93
C ILE A 277 14.30 -19.08 6.47
N GLU A 278 13.49 -18.22 7.12
CA GLU A 278 13.20 -18.25 8.55
C GLU A 278 12.03 -19.20 8.73
N GLU A 279 12.29 -20.43 8.32
CA GLU A 279 11.72 -21.69 8.79
C GLU A 279 12.41 -22.74 7.93
N GLU A 280 13.59 -23.19 8.38
CA GLU A 280 13.90 -24.62 8.27
C GLU A 280 12.73 -25.37 8.92
N ASN A 281 11.63 -25.53 8.18
CA ASN A 281 10.90 -26.76 8.23
C ASN A 281 11.86 -27.78 7.65
N LYS A 282 12.58 -28.46 8.54
CA LYS A 282 13.54 -29.53 8.26
C LYS A 282 12.97 -30.70 7.44
N ASP A 283 11.73 -30.60 6.95
CA ASP A 283 10.99 -31.65 6.24
C ASP A 283 10.34 -31.20 4.91
N LEU A 284 10.59 -29.99 4.38
CA LEU A 284 10.15 -29.63 3.02
C LEU A 284 11.34 -29.66 2.04
N ALA A 285 11.61 -30.84 1.50
CA ALA A 285 12.59 -31.03 0.45
C ALA A 285 12.14 -30.52 -0.94
N THR A 286 11.04 -29.75 -0.99
CA THR A 286 10.51 -29.15 -2.21
C THR A 286 11.21 -27.83 -2.52
N SER A 287 11.84 -27.69 -3.68
CA SER A 287 12.43 -26.43 -4.15
C SER A 287 12.19 -26.20 -5.64
N VAL A 288 12.20 -24.94 -6.08
CA VAL A 288 12.12 -24.57 -7.50
C VAL A 288 13.26 -23.63 -7.83
N TYR A 289 14.18 -24.03 -8.71
CA TYR A 289 15.40 -23.27 -9.00
C TYR A 289 15.92 -23.46 -10.44
N PRO A 290 16.45 -22.41 -11.11
CA PRO A 290 16.50 -21.02 -10.66
C PRO A 290 15.10 -20.37 -10.65
N ASN A 291 14.85 -19.51 -9.67
CA ASN A 291 13.64 -18.67 -9.62
C ASN A 291 14.02 -17.25 -9.11
N PRO A 292 13.97 -16.21 -9.95
CA PRO A 292 13.53 -16.23 -11.35
C PRO A 292 14.46 -17.05 -12.26
N SER A 293 13.92 -17.60 -13.35
CA SER A 293 14.68 -18.30 -14.40
C SER A 293 14.77 -17.48 -15.68
N LEU A 294 15.90 -17.61 -16.39
CA LEU A 294 16.12 -17.03 -17.72
C LEU A 294 15.83 -18.01 -18.86
N THR A 295 15.80 -19.31 -18.59
CA THR A 295 15.69 -20.37 -19.62
C THR A 295 14.75 -21.46 -19.13
N ASP A 296 15.13 -22.15 -18.08
CA ASP A 296 14.47 -23.31 -17.51
C ASP A 296 14.61 -23.32 -15.99
N PHE A 297 13.72 -24.02 -15.32
CA PHE A 297 13.75 -24.18 -13.87
C PHE A 297 13.49 -25.62 -13.51
N THR A 298 14.07 -26.04 -12.39
CA THR A 298 13.94 -27.37 -11.83
C THR A 298 13.00 -27.33 -10.65
N ILE A 299 11.95 -28.13 -10.68
CA ILE A 299 11.18 -28.51 -9.50
C ILE A 299 11.92 -29.68 -8.87
N ASN A 300 12.49 -29.52 -7.68
CA ASN A 300 12.97 -30.62 -6.86
C ASN A 300 11.90 -30.94 -5.82
N GLU A 301 11.48 -32.20 -5.74
CA GLU A 301 10.48 -32.70 -4.80
C GLU A 301 10.73 -34.20 -4.63
N PRO A 302 11.27 -34.66 -3.48
CA PRO A 302 11.53 -36.07 -3.26
C PRO A 302 10.30 -36.95 -3.36
N GLY A 303 10.48 -38.09 -4.01
CA GLY A 303 9.39 -39.03 -4.28
C GLY A 303 8.51 -38.58 -5.44
N GLN A 304 7.40 -39.28 -5.62
CA GLN A 304 6.47 -38.99 -6.71
C GLN A 304 5.61 -37.78 -6.38
N PHE A 305 5.35 -36.96 -7.38
CA PHE A 305 4.47 -35.80 -7.29
C PHE A 305 3.80 -35.50 -8.63
N ASN A 306 2.68 -34.77 -8.57
CA ASN A 306 2.04 -34.18 -9.74
C ASN A 306 2.26 -32.68 -9.72
N TYR A 307 2.40 -32.07 -10.88
CA TYR A 307 2.54 -30.64 -11.01
C TYR A 307 1.63 -30.07 -12.10
N THR A 308 1.21 -28.83 -11.90
CA THR A 308 0.50 -28.02 -12.90
C THR A 308 1.13 -26.62 -12.90
N LEU A 309 1.51 -26.12 -14.06
CA LEU A 309 2.00 -24.76 -14.27
C LEU A 309 1.00 -23.97 -15.10
N SER A 310 0.57 -22.81 -14.60
CA SER A 310 -0.37 -21.92 -15.29
C SER A 310 0.20 -20.51 -15.49
N ASN A 311 -0.24 -19.79 -16.52
CA ASN A 311 0.06 -18.37 -16.67
C ASN A 311 -0.86 -17.47 -15.81
N SER A 312 -0.65 -16.15 -15.86
CA SER A 312 -1.45 -15.16 -15.13
C SER A 312 -2.91 -15.05 -15.54
N GLU A 313 -3.29 -15.62 -16.68
CA GLU A 313 -4.68 -15.70 -17.15
C GLU A 313 -5.36 -17.00 -16.70
N GLY A 314 -4.65 -17.87 -15.96
CA GLY A 314 -5.14 -19.16 -15.49
C GLY A 314 -5.06 -20.28 -16.53
N GLN A 315 -4.47 -20.06 -17.70
CA GLN A 315 -4.26 -21.11 -18.70
C GLN A 315 -3.16 -22.06 -18.23
N VAL A 316 -3.43 -23.36 -18.27
CA VAL A 316 -2.45 -24.41 -17.94
C VAL A 316 -1.49 -24.57 -19.12
N LEU A 317 -0.19 -24.42 -18.84
CA LEU A 317 0.89 -24.53 -19.83
C LEU A 317 1.65 -25.85 -19.72
N TYR A 318 1.82 -26.36 -18.50
CA TYR A 318 2.37 -27.70 -18.27
C TYR A 318 1.55 -28.42 -17.21
N GLU A 319 1.38 -29.71 -17.41
CA GLU A 319 0.83 -30.62 -16.40
C GLU A 319 1.53 -31.97 -16.54
N GLY A 320 1.89 -32.58 -15.42
CA GLY A 320 2.56 -33.86 -15.47
C GLY A 320 2.89 -34.43 -14.10
N ASN A 321 3.64 -35.54 -14.14
CA ASN A 321 4.13 -36.22 -12.95
C ASN A 321 5.66 -36.07 -12.90
N GLY A 322 6.20 -35.96 -11.69
CA GLY A 322 7.63 -35.93 -11.42
C GLY A 322 8.03 -36.97 -10.38
N ASN A 323 9.32 -37.29 -10.33
CA ASN A 323 9.90 -38.13 -9.30
C ASN A 323 11.27 -37.57 -8.90
N ASN A 324 11.42 -37.11 -7.66
CA ASN A 324 12.59 -36.38 -7.14
C ASN A 324 12.85 -35.02 -7.80
N SER A 325 12.80 -34.91 -9.13
CA SER A 325 12.88 -33.64 -9.82
C SER A 325 12.27 -33.65 -11.23
N VAL A 326 11.92 -32.47 -11.74
CA VAL A 326 11.48 -32.21 -13.12
C VAL A 326 12.02 -30.85 -13.58
N VAL A 327 12.54 -30.77 -14.80
CA VAL A 327 12.96 -29.52 -15.44
C VAL A 327 11.87 -29.04 -16.40
N LEU A 328 11.48 -27.76 -16.29
CA LEU A 328 10.46 -27.10 -17.10
C LEU A 328 10.95 -25.74 -17.58
N GLY A 329 10.18 -25.07 -18.44
CA GLY A 329 10.32 -23.64 -18.69
C GLY A 329 11.03 -23.25 -19.98
N ASN A 330 11.67 -24.19 -20.67
CA ASN A 330 12.47 -23.93 -21.88
C ASN A 330 11.68 -23.34 -23.08
N THR A 331 10.35 -23.36 -23.04
CA THR A 331 9.48 -22.74 -24.07
C THR A 331 8.56 -21.66 -23.50
N LEU A 332 8.77 -21.22 -22.25
CA LEU A 332 7.98 -20.17 -21.64
C LEU A 332 8.43 -18.79 -22.13
N THR A 333 7.46 -17.91 -22.35
CA THR A 333 7.73 -16.49 -22.59
C THR A 333 8.05 -15.79 -21.26
N GLU A 334 8.59 -14.57 -21.32
CA GLU A 334 8.76 -13.75 -20.13
C GLU A 334 7.39 -13.50 -19.46
N GLY A 335 7.28 -13.76 -18.17
CA GLY A 335 6.01 -13.65 -17.45
C GLY A 335 6.02 -14.28 -16.06
N ILE A 336 4.89 -14.18 -15.37
CA ILE A 336 4.66 -14.81 -14.07
C ILE A 336 3.86 -16.09 -14.28
N TYR A 337 4.33 -17.17 -13.65
CA TYR A 337 3.71 -18.48 -13.69
C TYR A 337 3.36 -18.96 -12.29
N PHE A 338 2.25 -19.69 -12.19
CA PHE A 338 1.73 -20.27 -10.96
C PHE A 338 1.96 -21.77 -11.01
N LEU A 339 2.81 -22.29 -10.12
CA LEU A 339 3.10 -23.72 -9.99
C LEU A 339 2.31 -24.31 -8.82
N LYS A 340 1.53 -25.36 -9.10
CA LYS A 340 0.88 -26.21 -8.11
C LYS A 340 1.58 -27.58 -8.07
N ILE A 341 1.94 -28.07 -6.89
CA ILE A 341 2.53 -29.40 -6.68
C ILE A 341 1.65 -30.19 -5.72
N ASN A 342 1.30 -31.43 -6.07
CA ASN A 342 0.57 -32.36 -5.20
C ASN A 342 1.44 -33.60 -4.97
N LYS A 343 1.85 -33.85 -3.72
CA LYS A 343 2.64 -35.05 -3.37
C LYS A 343 1.73 -36.27 -3.33
N TYR A 344 2.23 -37.42 -3.77
CA TYR A 344 1.59 -38.69 -3.44
C TYR A 344 1.90 -38.98 -1.96
N GLN A 345 0.90 -38.85 -1.08
CA GLN A 345 1.06 -39.33 0.29
C GLN A 345 1.13 -40.86 0.25
N GLY A 346 2.34 -41.40 0.36
CA GLY A 346 2.53 -42.81 0.64
C GLY A 346 1.78 -43.18 1.91
N SER A 347 0.94 -44.23 1.84
CA SER A 347 0.28 -44.81 2.99
C SER A 347 1.31 -45.04 4.08
N LYS A 348 1.12 -44.42 5.25
CA LYS A 348 1.88 -44.78 6.44
C LYS A 348 1.57 -46.24 6.75
N VAL A 349 2.52 -47.13 6.48
CA VAL A 349 2.55 -48.49 7.05
C VAL A 349 3.33 -48.42 8.34
#